data_AF-A0A8H7CVL7-F1
#
_entry.id   AF-A0A8H7CVL7-F1
#
_cell.length_a   1.000
_cell.length_b   1.000
_cell.length_c   1.000
_cell.angle_alpha   90.00
_cell.angle_beta   90.00
_cell.angle_gamma   90.00
#
_symmetry.space_group_name_H-M   'P 1'
#
loop_
_entity.id
_entity.type
_entity.pdbx_description
1 polymer ?
#
loop_
_entity_poly.entity_id
_entity_poly.type
_entity_poly.pdbx_seq_one_letter_code
_entity_poly.pdbx_strand_id
1 'polypeptide(L)'
;MAVGQDSGSDVRVTGVTHSFTSTITAMRLVCQKCGHHNTRDTASVPQDIIRGDGDVTAAALRAALANVEAELVRFQTYAVDYISALLKAKKDAELQLQKVVYPILSLPTEIIARIFVECLPEKSRRRFSRKHAPLLLMRVCRRWRDIAVSTSELWNFLRIRCLNVSLSSDKTMLRGGALSTPWLSRAQSRPLSLTVYLDRKLLEGREVHDDISGAEPLDISTILPRLERLDIGLSAEKTQSLTS
;
A
#
# COMPACT_ATOMS: atom_id res chain seq x y z
N MET A 1 -13.43 10.24 -32.16
CA MET A 1 -12.24 9.87 -31.37
C MET A 1 -12.71 9.41 -30.01
N ALA A 2 -12.41 8.25 -29.46
CA ALA A 2 -11.86 6.98 -29.93
C ALA A 2 -11.65 6.18 -28.62
N VAL A 3 -12.18 4.95 -28.56
CA VAL A 3 -11.54 3.74 -27.97
C VAL A 3 -11.18 3.82 -26.46
N GLY A 4 -11.49 2.88 -25.57
CA GLY A 4 -11.87 1.47 -25.65
C GLY A 4 -11.11 0.67 -24.58
N GLN A 5 -11.66 -0.50 -24.23
CA GLN A 5 -11.12 -1.64 -23.45
C GLN A 5 -11.33 -1.62 -21.92
N ASP A 6 -12.04 -2.55 -21.28
CA ASP A 6 -12.17 -4.04 -21.27
C ASP A 6 -11.31 -4.74 -20.20
N SER A 7 -11.99 -5.44 -19.29
CA SER A 7 -11.64 -6.76 -18.71
C SER A 7 -12.71 -7.07 -17.63
N GLY A 8 -13.58 -8.07 -17.71
CA GLY A 8 -13.41 -9.40 -18.27
C GLY A 8 -13.05 -10.37 -17.15
N SER A 9 -14.03 -10.93 -16.45
CA SER A 9 -13.85 -12.20 -15.73
C SER A 9 -15.08 -13.08 -15.92
N ASP A 10 -14.90 -13.93 -16.92
CA ASP A 10 -15.65 -15.10 -17.37
C ASP A 10 -15.96 -16.07 -16.21
N VAL A 11 -17.24 -16.37 -15.96
CA VAL A 11 -17.66 -17.50 -15.11
C VAL A 11 -18.48 -18.45 -15.98
N ARG A 12 -17.81 -19.51 -16.43
CA ARG A 12 -18.39 -20.63 -17.17
C ARG A 12 -19.52 -21.28 -16.37
N VAL A 13 -20.72 -21.28 -16.94
CA VAL A 13 -21.82 -22.16 -16.51
C VAL A 13 -21.71 -23.44 -17.33
N THR A 14 -21.19 -24.51 -16.72
CA THR A 14 -21.24 -25.85 -17.31
C THR A 14 -22.60 -26.47 -17.04
N GLY A 15 -23.39 -26.64 -18.09
CA GLY A 15 -24.63 -27.42 -18.04
C GLY A 15 -24.35 -28.91 -17.92
N VAL A 16 -25.05 -29.58 -17.02
CA VAL A 16 -25.29 -31.02 -17.09
C VAL A 16 -26.78 -31.23 -16.85
N THR A 17 -27.48 -31.66 -17.89
CA THR A 17 -28.87 -32.12 -17.84
C THR A 17 -28.89 -33.61 -17.54
N HIS A 18 -29.53 -34.03 -16.46
CA HIS A 18 -30.18 -35.35 -16.39
C HIS A 18 -31.44 -35.26 -15.52
N SER A 19 -32.55 -35.74 -16.07
CA SER A 19 -33.84 -35.86 -15.40
C SER A 19 -33.88 -37.10 -14.51
N PHE A 20 -34.54 -37.01 -13.35
CA PHE A 20 -35.71 -37.81 -12.96
C PHE A 20 -36.08 -37.54 -11.48
N THR A 21 -37.36 -37.21 -11.29
CA THR A 21 -38.25 -37.27 -10.11
C THR A 21 -37.71 -37.69 -8.72
N SER A 22 -37.82 -36.81 -7.71
CA SER A 22 -38.58 -37.03 -6.46
C SER A 22 -38.32 -35.95 -5.40
N THR A 23 -39.41 -35.47 -4.80
CA THR A 23 -39.55 -34.92 -3.44
C THR A 23 -38.62 -33.79 -3.00
N ILE A 24 -39.18 -32.58 -2.99
CA ILE A 24 -38.64 -31.37 -2.37
C ILE A 24 -38.34 -31.67 -0.89
N THR A 25 -37.07 -31.66 -0.51
CA THR A 25 -36.65 -31.34 0.86
C THR A 25 -36.00 -29.97 0.82
N ALA A 26 -36.73 -28.95 1.28
CA ALA A 26 -36.26 -27.57 1.36
C ALA A 26 -35.08 -27.49 2.32
N MET A 27 -33.86 -27.48 1.78
CA MET A 27 -32.63 -27.31 2.55
C MET A 27 -32.53 -25.83 2.94
N ARG A 28 -32.96 -25.52 4.17
CA ARG A 28 -32.89 -24.18 4.79
C ARG A 28 -31.43 -23.73 4.88
N LEU A 29 -31.00 -22.80 4.02
CA LEU A 29 -29.72 -22.13 4.17
C LEU A 29 -29.91 -20.91 5.09
N VAL A 30 -29.44 -21.04 6.33
CA VAL A 30 -29.38 -19.93 7.29
C VAL A 30 -28.14 -19.11 7.01
N CYS A 31 -28.28 -17.78 6.89
CA CYS A 31 -27.13 -16.89 6.79
C CYS A 31 -26.41 -16.85 8.14
N GLN A 32 -25.18 -17.38 8.19
CA GLN A 32 -24.40 -17.55 9.42
C GLN A 32 -23.97 -16.23 10.10
N LYS A 33 -24.17 -15.07 9.45
CA LYS A 33 -23.85 -13.74 9.97
C LYS A 33 -25.03 -12.99 10.58
N CYS A 34 -26.26 -13.21 10.11
CA CYS A 34 -27.44 -12.46 10.57
C CYS A 34 -28.57 -13.32 11.14
N GLY A 35 -28.46 -14.66 11.12
CA GLY A 35 -29.44 -15.57 11.71
C GLY A 35 -30.78 -15.67 10.98
N HIS A 36 -31.02 -14.83 9.96
CA HIS A 36 -32.22 -14.91 9.13
C HIS A 36 -32.09 -15.99 8.06
N HIS A 37 -33.20 -16.72 7.86
CA HIS A 37 -33.36 -17.70 6.80
C HIS A 37 -33.25 -17.01 5.44
N ASN A 38 -32.33 -17.48 4.60
CA ASN A 38 -32.44 -17.23 3.17
C ASN A 38 -33.50 -18.21 2.67
N THR A 39 -34.78 -17.85 2.85
CA THR A 39 -35.79 -18.37 1.97
C THR A 39 -35.39 -17.86 0.60
N ARG A 40 -34.68 -18.69 -0.15
CA ARG A 40 -34.69 -18.68 -1.60
C ARG A 40 -36.07 -19.06 -2.12
N ASP A 41 -37.13 -18.63 -1.42
CA ASP A 41 -38.35 -18.22 -2.06
C ASP A 41 -37.92 -16.97 -2.82
N THR A 42 -37.41 -17.18 -4.04
CA THR A 42 -37.84 -16.28 -5.10
C THR A 42 -39.30 -16.07 -4.82
N ALA A 43 -39.71 -14.84 -4.48
CA ALA A 43 -41.10 -14.43 -4.53
C ALA A 43 -41.70 -15.24 -5.67
N SER A 44 -42.54 -16.23 -5.35
CA SER A 44 -43.06 -17.15 -6.37
C SER A 44 -44.07 -16.33 -7.12
N VAL A 45 -43.56 -15.38 -7.93
CA VAL A 45 -44.29 -14.65 -8.94
C VAL A 45 -44.91 -15.77 -9.75
N PRO A 46 -46.24 -15.97 -9.69
CA PRO A 46 -46.85 -17.10 -10.36
C PRO A 46 -46.60 -16.90 -11.86
N GLN A 47 -45.58 -17.56 -12.39
CA GLN A 47 -45.15 -17.36 -13.78
C GLN A 47 -46.28 -17.73 -14.75
N ASP A 48 -47.16 -18.62 -14.30
CA ASP A 48 -48.36 -19.08 -15.00
C ASP A 48 -49.40 -17.94 -15.19
N ILE A 49 -49.52 -17.03 -14.21
CA ILE A 49 -50.42 -15.86 -14.27
C ILE A 49 -49.88 -14.78 -15.22
N ILE A 50 -48.56 -14.66 -15.34
CA ILE A 50 -47.90 -13.70 -16.25
C ILE A 50 -47.91 -14.20 -17.70
N ARG A 51 -47.86 -15.52 -17.93
CA ARG A 51 -47.83 -16.13 -19.27
C ARG A 51 -49.20 -16.17 -19.97
N GLY A 52 -50.30 -15.99 -19.24
CA GLY A 52 -51.65 -15.90 -19.81
C GLY A 52 -52.23 -17.22 -20.32
N ASP A 53 -51.66 -18.37 -19.93
CA ASP A 53 -52.17 -19.68 -20.32
C ASP A 53 -53.23 -20.17 -19.31
N GLY A 54 -54.51 -20.00 -19.67
CA GLY A 54 -55.68 -20.49 -18.92
C GLY A 54 -56.74 -19.42 -18.64
N ASP A 55 -57.95 -19.84 -18.23
CA ASP A 55 -59.04 -18.97 -17.76
C ASP A 55 -58.64 -18.26 -16.45
N VAL A 56 -57.78 -17.25 -16.56
CA VAL A 56 -57.34 -16.44 -15.43
C VAL A 56 -58.39 -15.39 -15.12
N THR A 57 -59.02 -15.49 -13.96
CA THR A 57 -60.02 -14.51 -13.54
C THR A 57 -59.37 -13.19 -13.11
N ALA A 58 -60.07 -12.08 -13.31
CA ALA A 58 -59.65 -10.77 -12.82
C ALA A 58 -59.45 -10.74 -11.28
N ALA A 59 -60.15 -11.60 -10.54
CA ALA A 59 -59.96 -11.75 -9.09
C ALA A 59 -58.60 -12.38 -8.75
N ALA A 60 -58.18 -13.42 -9.48
CA ALA A 60 -56.88 -14.06 -9.30
C ALA A 60 -55.71 -13.11 -9.62
N LEU A 61 -55.83 -12.32 -10.69
CA LEU A 61 -54.83 -11.29 -11.05
C LEU A 61 -54.70 -10.20 -9.98
N ARG A 62 -55.82 -9.69 -9.46
CA ARG A 62 -55.80 -8.69 -8.37
C ARG A 62 -55.16 -9.24 -7.10
N ALA A 63 -55.46 -10.49 -6.74
CA ALA A 63 -54.86 -11.14 -5.59
C ALA A 63 -53.34 -11.34 -5.76
N ALA A 64 -52.90 -11.75 -6.96
CA ALA A 64 -51.48 -11.88 -7.28
C ALA A 64 -50.74 -10.54 -7.21
N LEU A 65 -51.33 -9.48 -7.78
CA LEU A 65 -50.79 -8.12 -7.71
C LEU A 65 -50.65 -7.64 -6.26
N ALA A 66 -51.71 -7.78 -5.45
CA ALA A 66 -51.70 -7.38 -4.06
C ALA A 66 -50.62 -8.12 -3.24
N ASN A 67 -50.36 -9.40 -3.55
CA ASN A 67 -49.30 -10.16 -2.90
C ASN A 67 -47.89 -9.64 -3.26
N VAL A 68 -47.64 -9.34 -4.54
CA VAL A 68 -46.37 -8.76 -4.99
C VAL A 68 -46.16 -7.35 -4.42
N GLU A 69 -47.21 -6.52 -4.39
CA GLU A 69 -47.17 -5.19 -3.78
C GLU A 69 -46.85 -5.28 -2.28
N ALA A 70 -47.50 -6.18 -1.55
CA ALA A 70 -47.20 -6.41 -0.13
C ALA A 70 -45.76 -6.85 0.09
N GLU A 71 -45.22 -7.70 -0.79
CA GLU A 71 -43.84 -8.17 -0.74
C GLU A 71 -42.82 -7.06 -1.04
N LEU A 72 -43.12 -6.21 -2.04
CA LEU A 72 -42.32 -5.02 -2.35
C LEU A 72 -42.24 -4.08 -1.13
N VAL A 73 -43.37 -3.82 -0.46
CA VAL A 73 -43.42 -2.99 0.74
C VAL A 73 -42.61 -3.61 1.89
N ARG A 74 -42.73 -4.93 2.10
CA ARG A 74 -41.92 -5.65 3.10
C ARG A 74 -40.42 -5.46 2.85
N PHE A 75 -39.97 -5.67 1.61
CA PHE A 75 -38.55 -5.53 1.26
C PHE A 75 -38.07 -4.09 1.34
N GLN A 76 -38.88 -3.11 0.93
CA GLN A 76 -38.56 -1.69 1.06
C GLN A 76 -38.39 -1.29 2.53
N THR A 77 -39.31 -1.73 3.39
CA THR A 77 -39.26 -1.46 4.84
C THR A 77 -38.01 -2.08 5.46
N TYR A 78 -37.76 -3.36 5.15
CA TYR A 78 -36.54 -4.05 5.60
C TYR A 78 -35.27 -3.35 5.13
N ALA A 79 -35.22 -2.91 3.87
CA ALA A 79 -34.06 -2.20 3.35
C ALA A 79 -33.83 -0.85 4.06
N VAL A 80 -34.89 -0.11 4.34
CA VAL A 80 -34.81 1.15 5.11
C VAL A 80 -34.29 0.90 6.52
N ASP A 81 -34.85 -0.08 7.23
CA ASP A 81 -34.43 -0.43 8.58
C ASP A 81 -32.96 -0.88 8.60
N TYR A 82 -32.57 -1.73 7.65
CA TYR A 82 -31.20 -2.22 7.52
C TYR A 82 -30.20 -1.09 7.21
N ILE A 83 -30.53 -0.20 6.27
CA ILE A 83 -29.70 0.96 5.94
C ILE A 83 -29.57 1.88 7.16
N SER A 84 -30.66 2.13 7.88
CA SER A 84 -30.64 2.97 9.08
C SER A 84 -29.73 2.40 10.16
N ALA A 85 -29.78 1.07 10.37
CA ALA A 85 -28.92 0.37 11.31
C ALA A 85 -27.44 0.45 10.90
N LEU A 86 -27.13 0.28 9.61
CA LEU A 86 -25.76 0.43 9.09
C LEU A 86 -25.24 1.87 9.23
N LEU A 87 -26.07 2.87 8.94
CA LEU A 87 -25.68 4.28 9.10
C LEU A 87 -25.43 4.62 10.56
N LYS A 88 -26.25 4.10 11.48
CA LYS A 88 -26.03 4.24 12.92
C LYS A 88 -24.72 3.58 13.34
N ALA A 89 -24.49 2.33 12.97
CA ALA A 89 -23.25 1.61 13.29
C ALA A 89 -22.01 2.31 12.74
N LYS A 90 -22.08 2.86 11.52
CA LYS A 90 -21.01 3.69 10.93
C LYS A 90 -20.73 4.91 11.80
N LYS A 91 -21.77 5.67 12.17
CA LYS A 91 -21.64 6.88 12.99
C LYS A 91 -21.08 6.57 14.38
N ASP A 92 -21.52 5.47 14.98
CA ASP A 92 -21.00 4.99 16.27
C ASP A 92 -19.50 4.64 16.15
N ALA A 93 -19.09 3.95 15.08
CA ALA A 93 -17.69 3.64 14.82
C ALA A 93 -16.83 4.90 14.58
N GLU A 94 -17.33 5.88 13.82
CA GLU A 94 -16.68 7.18 13.62
C GLU A 94 -16.48 7.92 14.96
N LEU A 95 -17.49 7.90 15.83
CA LEU A 95 -17.40 8.49 17.17
C LEU A 95 -16.39 7.77 18.05
N GLN A 96 -16.29 6.43 17.97
CA GLN A 96 -15.25 5.69 18.70
C GLN A 96 -13.85 6.03 18.18
N LEU A 97 -13.69 6.14 16.86
CA LEU A 97 -12.41 6.50 16.25
C LEU A 97 -11.94 7.90 16.70
N GLN A 98 -12.85 8.87 16.84
CA GLN A 98 -12.52 10.20 17.36
C GLN A 98 -11.97 10.19 18.80
N LYS A 99 -12.30 9.18 19.60
CA LYS A 99 -11.78 9.01 20.97
C LYS A 99 -10.39 8.37 20.97
N VAL A 100 -9.97 7.76 19.86
CA VAL A 100 -8.63 7.18 19.76
C VAL A 100 -7.62 8.32 19.66
N VAL A 101 -6.89 8.52 20.74
CA VAL A 101 -5.74 9.43 20.73
C VAL A 101 -4.59 8.73 20.01
N TYR A 102 -3.96 9.44 19.09
CA TYR A 102 -2.71 9.03 18.46
C TYR A 102 -1.59 9.91 19.02
N PRO A 103 -0.92 9.53 20.13
CA PRO A 103 0.00 10.42 20.83
C PRO A 103 1.08 10.99 19.91
N ILE A 104 1.60 10.17 19.00
CA ILE A 104 2.62 10.61 18.04
C ILE A 104 2.13 11.66 17.03
N LEU A 105 0.82 11.76 16.81
CA LEU A 105 0.21 12.78 15.94
C LEU A 105 -0.04 14.10 16.68
N SER A 106 -0.09 14.12 18.01
CA SER A 106 -0.22 15.35 18.80
C SER A 106 1.11 15.96 19.25
N LEU A 107 2.22 15.23 19.13
CA LEU A 107 3.56 15.74 19.49
C LEU A 107 3.95 16.95 18.61
N PRO A 108 4.62 17.97 19.17
CA PRO A 108 5.25 19.03 18.38
C PRO A 108 6.27 18.48 17.36
N THR A 109 6.49 19.23 16.29
CA THR A 109 7.39 18.84 15.19
C THR A 109 8.81 18.58 15.69
N GLU A 110 9.28 19.38 16.64
CA GLU A 110 10.61 19.31 17.25
C GLU A 110 10.82 17.99 17.99
N ILE A 111 9.78 17.52 18.68
CA ILE A 111 9.82 16.25 19.42
C ILE A 111 9.86 15.08 18.45
N ILE A 112 9.06 15.11 17.38
CA ILE A 112 9.08 14.06 16.35
C ILE A 112 10.43 14.04 15.63
N ALA A 113 10.97 15.20 15.28
CA ALA A 113 12.30 15.32 14.69
C ALA A 113 13.37 14.71 15.60
N ARG A 114 13.32 14.98 16.90
CA ARG A 114 14.24 14.37 17.87
C ARG A 114 14.09 12.86 17.92
N ILE A 115 12.87 12.33 17.99
CA ILE A 115 12.61 10.89 17.96
C ILE A 115 13.22 10.25 16.70
N PHE A 116 13.07 10.89 15.54
CA PHE A 116 13.63 10.38 14.29
C PHE A 116 15.15 10.28 14.33
N VAL A 117 15.82 11.29 14.90
CA VAL A 117 17.28 11.30 15.07
C VAL A 117 17.73 10.17 16.00
N GLU A 118 17.04 9.99 17.14
CA GLU A 118 17.35 8.93 18.12
C GLU A 118 17.09 7.52 17.56
N CYS A 119 16.19 7.38 16.57
CA CYS A 119 15.92 6.11 15.90
C CYS A 119 16.95 5.76 14.80
N LEU A 120 17.91 6.64 14.50
CA LEU A 120 18.94 6.32 13.52
C LEU A 120 19.86 5.23 14.08
N PRO A 121 20.19 4.20 13.26
CA PRO A 121 21.18 3.23 13.68
C PRO A 121 22.55 3.92 13.81
N GLU A 122 23.45 3.27 14.54
CA GLU A 122 24.86 3.64 14.64
C GLU A 122 25.43 3.97 13.25
N LYS A 123 26.31 4.98 13.14
CA LYS A 123 26.77 5.52 11.84
C LYS A 123 27.28 4.41 10.91
N SER A 124 28.04 3.45 11.45
CA SER A 124 28.58 2.29 10.71
C SER A 124 27.50 1.36 10.11
N ARG A 125 26.30 1.33 10.69
CA ARG A 125 25.15 0.50 10.28
C ARG A 125 24.12 1.25 9.44
N ARG A 126 24.30 2.55 9.21
CA ARG A 126 23.40 3.34 8.36
C ARG A 126 23.48 2.86 6.91
N ARG A 127 22.31 2.64 6.31
CA ARG A 127 22.16 2.12 4.95
C ARG A 127 21.30 3.05 4.13
N PHE A 128 21.75 3.33 2.91
CA PHE A 128 20.99 4.09 1.93
C PHE A 128 19.97 3.16 1.24
N SER A 129 18.80 3.01 1.86
CA SER A 129 17.75 2.14 1.36
C SER A 129 16.38 2.63 1.79
N ARG A 130 15.37 2.44 0.93
CA ARG A 130 13.96 2.69 1.25
C ARG A 130 13.43 1.88 2.44
N LYS A 131 14.20 0.89 2.92
CA LYS A 131 13.90 0.05 4.08
C LYS A 131 14.53 0.58 5.39
N HIS A 132 15.29 1.66 5.34
CA HIS A 132 16.01 2.20 6.50
C HIS A 132 15.75 3.70 6.66
N ALA A 133 15.80 4.19 7.91
CA ALA A 133 15.80 5.62 8.18
C ALA A 133 17.04 6.27 7.54
N PRO A 134 16.93 7.52 7.04
CA PRO A 134 15.75 8.39 7.13
C PRO A 134 14.69 8.17 6.05
N LEU A 135 15.00 7.45 4.96
CA LEU A 135 14.08 7.28 3.83
C LEU A 135 12.80 6.50 4.18
N LEU A 136 12.87 5.58 5.14
CA LEU A 136 11.72 4.84 5.65
C LEU A 136 10.68 5.78 6.30
N LEU A 137 11.15 6.77 7.07
CA LEU A 137 10.29 7.71 7.81
C LEU A 137 9.44 8.56 6.86
N MET A 138 9.97 8.88 5.68
CA MET A 138 9.27 9.65 4.64
C MET A 138 8.09 8.92 3.97
N ARG A 139 7.91 7.63 4.26
CA ARG A 139 6.89 6.76 3.64
C ARG A 139 5.68 6.51 4.54
N VAL A 140 5.71 6.97 5.80
CA VAL A 140 4.64 6.73 6.77
C VAL A 140 3.43 7.61 6.48
N CYS A 141 3.61 8.93 6.49
CA CYS A 141 2.56 9.90 6.13
C CYS A 141 3.19 11.19 5.58
N ARG A 142 2.37 12.12 5.06
CA ARG A 142 2.84 13.42 4.54
C ARG A 142 3.58 14.22 5.62
N ARG A 143 3.00 14.34 6.81
CA ARG A 143 3.61 15.06 7.93
C ARG A 143 5.00 14.54 8.29
N TRP A 144 5.19 13.21 8.38
CA TRP A 144 6.48 12.62 8.70
C TRP A 144 7.53 12.87 7.61
N ARG A 145 7.11 12.90 6.35
CA ARG A 145 7.98 13.29 5.24
C ARG A 145 8.46 14.72 5.38
N ASP A 146 7.56 15.66 5.66
CA ASP A 146 7.89 17.08 5.78
C ASP A 146 8.86 17.32 6.95
N ILE A 147 8.61 16.68 8.09
CA ILE A 147 9.49 16.71 9.26
C ILE A 147 10.85 16.08 8.92
N ALA A 148 10.88 14.89 8.32
CA ALA A 148 12.13 14.22 7.99
C ALA A 148 12.96 15.03 6.98
N VAL A 149 12.34 15.65 5.97
CA VAL A 149 13.02 16.48 4.97
C VAL A 149 13.61 17.75 5.58
N SER A 150 12.90 18.39 6.51
CA SER A 150 13.35 19.61 7.19
C SER A 150 14.37 19.36 8.31
N THR A 151 14.46 18.13 8.83
CA THR A 151 15.40 17.78 9.90
C THR A 151 16.78 17.45 9.33
N SER A 152 17.63 18.47 9.16
CA SER A 152 18.95 18.36 8.53
C SER A 152 19.90 17.34 9.18
N GLU A 153 19.75 17.09 10.48
CA GLU A 153 20.53 16.09 11.23
C GLU A 153 20.35 14.66 10.72
N LEU A 154 19.19 14.34 10.15
CA LEU A 154 18.93 13.03 9.54
C LEU A 154 19.78 12.76 8.29
N TRP A 155 20.31 13.81 7.67
CA TRP A 155 20.99 13.77 6.37
C TRP A 155 22.49 14.01 6.49
N ASN A 156 23.03 14.20 7.70
CA ASN A 156 24.44 14.52 7.92
C ASN A 156 25.42 13.36 7.70
N PHE A 157 24.91 12.15 7.44
CA PHE A 157 25.71 10.97 7.15
C PHE A 157 25.37 10.43 5.77
N LEU A 158 26.38 10.23 4.92
CA LEU A 158 26.21 9.68 3.58
C LEU A 158 27.18 8.51 3.38
N ARG A 159 26.67 7.43 2.78
CA ARG A 159 27.45 6.24 2.43
C ARG A 159 27.45 6.08 0.91
N ILE A 160 28.63 6.14 0.30
CA ILE A 160 28.79 6.10 -1.16
C ILE A 160 29.62 4.88 -1.54
N ARG A 161 29.27 4.24 -2.67
CA ARG A 161 30.07 3.19 -3.28
C ARG A 161 30.98 3.82 -4.34
N CYS A 162 32.27 3.57 -4.22
CA CYS A 162 33.25 3.93 -5.22
C CYS A 162 33.32 2.80 -6.25
N LEU A 163 33.12 3.16 -7.51
CA LEU A 163 32.97 2.24 -8.64
C LEU A 163 34.10 2.35 -9.67
N ASN A 164 35.02 3.30 -9.50
CA ASN A 164 36.25 3.39 -10.27
C ASN A 164 37.27 4.24 -9.48
N VAL A 165 38.53 3.83 -9.46
CA VAL A 165 39.65 4.64 -8.97
C VAL A 165 40.65 4.76 -10.12
N SER A 166 40.60 5.89 -10.85
CA SER A 166 41.64 6.23 -11.82
C SER A 166 42.70 7.06 -11.12
N LEU A 167 43.95 6.59 -11.14
CA LEU A 167 45.11 7.33 -10.62
C LEU A 167 45.73 8.26 -11.69
N SER A 168 45.23 8.20 -12.93
CA SER A 168 45.73 8.97 -14.08
C SER A 168 44.85 10.15 -14.47
N SER A 169 43.71 10.33 -13.81
CA SER A 169 42.77 11.42 -14.05
C SER A 169 42.43 12.10 -12.73
N ASP A 170 42.50 13.43 -12.66
CA ASP A 170 42.24 14.26 -11.45
C ASP A 170 40.81 14.12 -10.89
N LYS A 171 39.98 13.21 -11.42
CA LYS A 171 38.57 13.05 -11.07
C LYS A 171 38.30 11.64 -10.54
N THR A 172 38.32 11.50 -9.22
CA THR A 172 37.76 10.32 -8.54
C THR A 172 36.24 10.38 -8.65
N MET A 173 35.63 9.56 -9.52
CA MET A 173 34.17 9.53 -9.66
C MET A 173 33.53 8.72 -8.51
N LEU A 174 33.10 9.42 -7.46
CA LEU A 174 32.20 8.84 -6.48
C LEU A 174 30.79 8.80 -7.04
N ARG A 175 30.29 7.58 -7.31
CA ARG A 175 28.91 7.38 -7.72
C ARG A 175 28.02 7.33 -6.48
N GLY A 176 27.64 8.52 -6.01
CA GLY A 176 26.45 8.64 -5.18
C GLY A 176 25.25 8.27 -6.05
N GLY A 177 24.48 7.24 -5.68
CA GLY A 177 23.25 6.92 -6.42
C GLY A 177 22.30 8.12 -6.52
N ALA A 178 21.26 8.05 -7.35
CA ALA A 178 20.37 9.17 -7.72
C ALA A 178 19.74 10.01 -6.59
N LEU A 179 19.93 9.67 -5.30
CA LEU A 179 19.49 10.50 -4.18
C LEU A 179 20.64 11.26 -3.49
N SER A 180 21.88 11.21 -3.98
CA SER A 180 23.04 11.91 -3.40
C SER A 180 22.82 13.43 -3.37
N THR A 181 22.37 14.02 -4.48
CA THR A 181 22.12 15.47 -4.59
C THR A 181 20.95 15.92 -3.69
N PRO A 182 19.75 15.29 -3.69
CA PRO A 182 18.73 15.56 -2.69
C PRO A 182 19.18 15.36 -1.25
N TRP A 183 20.05 14.39 -0.98
CA TRP A 183 20.54 14.10 0.37
C TRP A 183 21.42 15.24 0.90
N LEU A 184 22.36 15.70 0.07
CA LEU A 184 23.24 16.81 0.42
C LEU A 184 22.48 18.13 0.58
N SER A 185 21.50 18.38 -0.31
CA SER A 185 20.60 19.53 -0.18
C SER A 185 19.88 19.56 1.19
N ARG A 186 19.41 18.39 1.66
CA ARG A 186 18.72 18.28 2.96
C ARG A 186 19.64 18.36 4.16
N ALA A 187 20.92 18.00 4.02
CA ALA A 187 21.92 18.19 5.07
C ALA A 187 22.25 19.67 5.32
N GLN A 188 21.78 20.58 4.44
CA GLN A 188 21.91 22.03 4.56
C GLN A 188 23.35 22.46 4.82
N SER A 189 23.64 23.18 5.92
CA SER A 189 24.95 23.70 6.37
C SER A 189 25.65 22.85 7.47
N ARG A 190 25.13 21.67 7.83
CA ARG A 190 25.69 20.82 8.90
C ARG A 190 27.03 20.14 8.54
N PRO A 191 27.87 19.81 9.54
CA PRO A 191 29.03 18.94 9.34
C PRO A 191 28.61 17.57 8.78
N LEU A 192 29.33 17.08 7.77
CA LEU A 192 29.04 15.84 7.04
C LEU A 192 30.01 14.73 7.44
N SER A 193 29.46 13.54 7.69
CA SER A 193 30.23 12.30 7.80
C SER A 193 30.03 11.48 6.52
N LEU A 194 31.09 11.26 5.76
CA LEU A 194 31.08 10.48 4.53
C LEU A 194 31.80 9.15 4.73
N THR A 195 31.18 8.05 4.31
CA THR A 195 31.88 6.77 4.16
C THR A 195 31.90 6.33 2.71
N VAL A 196 33.09 6.12 2.17
CA VAL A 196 33.33 5.62 0.82
C VAL A 196 33.69 4.14 0.88
N TYR A 197 32.91 3.30 0.22
CA TYR A 197 33.21 1.87 0.10
C TYR A 197 33.70 1.53 -1.29
N LEU A 198 34.91 1.00 -1.38
CA LEU A 198 35.44 0.42 -2.60
C LEU A 198 34.77 -0.95 -2.83
N ASP A 199 34.27 -1.17 -4.04
CA ASP A 199 33.89 -2.51 -4.46
C ASP A 199 35.15 -3.37 -4.62
N ARG A 200 35.17 -4.55 -3.99
CA ARG A 200 36.28 -5.50 -4.12
C ARG A 200 36.53 -5.89 -5.58
N LYS A 201 35.49 -5.93 -6.43
CA LYS A 201 35.66 -6.22 -7.87
C LYS A 201 36.61 -5.25 -8.57
N LEU A 202 36.71 -4.01 -8.08
CA LEU A 202 37.68 -3.04 -8.61
C LEU A 202 39.12 -3.39 -8.27
N LEU A 203 39.36 -3.94 -7.08
CA LEU A 203 40.69 -4.41 -6.68
C LEU A 203 41.11 -5.64 -7.49
N GLU A 204 40.15 -6.40 -7.99
CA GLU A 204 40.38 -7.61 -8.79
C GLU A 204 40.44 -7.33 -10.29
N GLY A 205 40.41 -6.06 -10.72
CA GLY A 205 40.46 -5.67 -12.12
C GLY A 205 39.23 -6.08 -12.94
N ARG A 206 38.11 -6.40 -12.29
CA ARG A 206 36.86 -6.77 -12.95
C ARG A 206 36.03 -5.53 -13.24
N GLU A 207 35.50 -5.43 -14.46
CA GLU A 207 34.55 -4.36 -14.80
C GLU A 207 33.30 -4.46 -13.92
N VAL A 208 32.97 -3.37 -13.22
CA VAL A 208 31.73 -3.27 -12.46
C VAL A 208 30.63 -2.81 -13.41
N HIS A 209 29.98 -3.77 -14.06
CA HIS A 209 28.75 -3.53 -14.82
C HIS A 209 27.57 -3.47 -13.83
N ASP A 210 27.29 -2.27 -13.31
CA ASP A 210 26.02 -1.99 -12.63
C ASP A 210 25.15 -1.16 -13.60
N ASP A 211 23.84 -1.42 -13.62
CA ASP A 211 22.84 -0.58 -14.30
C ASP A 211 22.70 0.75 -13.53
N ILE A 212 23.57 1.71 -13.84
CA ILE A 212 23.62 3.01 -13.17
C ILE A 212 23.25 4.15 -14.12
N SER A 213 22.35 3.85 -15.07
CA SER A 213 21.67 4.85 -15.89
C SER A 213 21.10 5.95 -14.98
N GLY A 214 21.73 7.14 -15.01
CA GLY A 214 21.27 8.33 -14.29
C GLY A 214 21.90 8.67 -12.93
N ALA A 215 22.94 7.98 -12.46
CA ALA A 215 23.69 8.48 -11.28
C ALA A 215 24.66 9.58 -11.68
N GLU A 216 24.35 10.81 -11.27
CA GLU A 216 25.22 11.96 -11.41
C GLU A 216 26.48 11.77 -10.52
N PRO A 217 27.70 12.02 -11.06
CA PRO A 217 28.92 12.01 -10.27
C PRO A 217 28.79 12.99 -9.11
N LEU A 218 29.16 12.56 -7.90
CA LEU A 218 29.23 13.48 -6.79
C LEU A 218 30.53 14.28 -6.86
N ASP A 219 30.42 15.60 -7.01
CA ASP A 219 31.57 16.50 -6.85
C ASP A 219 31.91 16.68 -5.37
N ILE A 220 32.99 16.02 -4.95
CA ILE A 220 33.47 16.04 -3.57
C ILE A 220 33.88 17.46 -3.15
N SER A 221 34.33 18.31 -4.07
CA SER A 221 34.79 19.66 -3.74
C SER A 221 33.69 20.50 -3.08
N THR A 222 32.43 20.27 -3.46
CA THR A 222 31.26 20.95 -2.89
C THR A 222 30.97 20.59 -1.44
N ILE A 223 31.45 19.43 -0.97
CA ILE A 223 31.23 18.94 0.41
C ILE A 223 32.45 19.09 1.30
N LEU A 224 33.67 19.25 0.74
CA LEU A 224 34.92 19.38 1.49
C LEU A 224 34.87 20.45 2.61
N PRO A 225 34.32 21.66 2.41
CA PRO A 225 34.35 22.71 3.43
C PRO A 225 33.61 22.35 4.73
N ARG A 226 32.76 21.33 4.68
CA ARG A 226 31.92 20.92 5.81
C ARG A 226 32.04 19.42 6.10
N LEU A 227 33.07 18.79 5.56
CA LEU A 227 33.36 17.39 5.83
C LEU A 227 33.99 17.26 7.21
N GLU A 228 33.26 16.66 8.15
CA GLU A 228 33.71 16.42 9.52
C GLU A 228 34.51 15.11 9.61
N ARG A 229 34.08 14.10 8.85
CA ARG A 229 34.66 12.77 8.88
C ARG A 229 34.61 12.14 7.50
N LEU A 230 35.72 11.55 7.08
CA LEU A 230 35.83 10.73 5.90
C LEU A 230 36.37 9.35 6.30
N ASP A 231 35.55 8.33 6.10
CA ASP A 231 35.93 6.93 6.30
C ASP A 231 36.02 6.23 4.94
N ILE A 232 37.06 5.44 4.71
CA ILE A 232 37.23 4.64 3.49
C ILE A 232 37.28 3.17 3.90
N GLY A 233 36.46 2.33 3.26
CA GLY A 233 36.37 0.90 3.58
C GLY A 233 36.22 0.02 2.35
N LEU A 234 36.37 -1.29 2.54
CA LEU A 234 36.12 -2.29 1.50
C LEU A 234 34.72 -2.89 1.70
N SER A 235 33.97 -3.11 0.62
CA SER A 235 32.71 -3.84 0.71
C SER A 235 33.00 -5.31 1.00
N ALA A 236 32.66 -5.79 2.21
CA ALA A 236 32.60 -7.22 2.49
C ALA A 236 31.51 -7.87 1.62
N GLU A 237 31.75 -9.10 1.14
CA GLU A 237 30.76 -9.88 0.42
C GLU A 237 29.46 -9.95 1.23
N LYS A 238 28.32 -9.70 0.58
CA LYS A 238 27.06 -10.21 1.10
C LYS A 238 27.19 -11.72 1.07
N THR A 239 27.54 -12.34 2.20
CA THR A 239 27.11 -13.71 2.46
C THR A 239 25.59 -13.67 2.32
N GLN A 240 25.08 -14.27 1.24
CA GLN A 240 23.68 -14.62 1.15
C GLN A 240 23.43 -15.55 2.32
N SER A 241 22.89 -15.03 3.41
CA SER A 241 22.25 -15.83 4.45
C SER A 241 21.02 -16.45 3.81
N LEU A 242 21.23 -17.60 3.16
CA LEU A 242 20.21 -18.57 2.82
C LEU A 242 19.61 -19.03 4.14
N THR A 243 18.46 -18.46 4.50
CA THR A 243 17.57 -19.06 5.49
C THR A 243 16.93 -20.28 4.83
N SER A 244 17.38 -21.47 5.25
CA SER A 244 16.55 -22.68 5.28
C SER A 244 15.82 -22.75 6.61
#